data_AF-A0A428SRG8-F1
#
_entry.id   AF-A0A428SRG8-F1
#
_cell.length_a   1.000
_cell.length_b   1.000
_cell.length_c   1.000
_cell.angle_alpha   90.00
_cell.angle_beta   90.00
_cell.angle_gamma   90.00
#
_symmetry.space_group_name_H-M   'P 1'
#
loop_
_entity.id
_entity.type
_entity.pdbx_description
1 polymer ?
#
loop_
_entity_poly.entity_id
_entity_poly.type
_entity_poly.pdbx_seq_one_letter_code
_entity_poly.pdbx_strand_id
1 'polypeptide(L)'
;MTNTNIGQYLDPETAKAFSTFPGAKQITKEAAQGAAVPVLAALSQELEGKGGLYLEDCKQSGQAEGANPIEHPYGYASWVEDEDSQRKLWIDSVALIGEEDD
;
A
#
# COMPACT_ATOMS: atom_id res chain seq x y z
N MET A 1 -9.41 14.17 -5.15
CA MET A 1 -8.03 14.05 -4.62
C MET A 1 -8.17 13.44 -3.24
N THR A 2 -7.39 12.42 -2.87
CA THR A 2 -7.51 11.72 -1.58
C THR A 2 -7.58 12.74 -0.45
N ASN A 3 -8.66 12.70 0.34
CA ASN A 3 -9.09 13.79 1.22
C ASN A 3 -8.29 13.79 2.53
N THR A 4 -6.97 13.81 2.44
CA THR A 4 -6.06 13.86 3.60
C THR A 4 -5.39 15.23 3.65
N ASN A 5 -5.05 15.66 4.86
CA ASN A 5 -4.43 16.97 5.08
C ASN A 5 -2.90 16.94 4.92
N ILE A 6 -2.33 15.90 4.29
CA ILE A 6 -0.86 15.76 4.19
C ILE A 6 -0.26 16.75 3.19
N GLY A 7 -1.01 17.11 2.13
CA GLY A 7 -0.54 18.01 1.09
C GLY A 7 -0.27 19.44 1.55
N GLN A 8 -0.86 19.88 2.66
CA GLN A 8 -0.64 21.23 3.20
C GLN A 8 0.80 21.45 3.71
N TYR A 9 1.53 20.37 4.00
CA TYR A 9 2.89 20.43 4.54
C TYR A 9 3.97 20.38 3.45
N LEU A 10 3.57 20.22 2.18
CA LEU A 10 4.49 20.28 1.05
C LEU A 10 4.86 21.74 0.77
N ASP A 11 6.14 21.99 0.50
CA ASP A 11 6.54 23.27 -0.06
C ASP A 11 5.90 23.46 -1.47
N PRO A 12 5.72 24.71 -1.93
CA PRO A 12 5.03 25.00 -3.18
C PRO A 12 5.67 24.35 -4.42
N GLU A 13 6.99 24.16 -4.44
CA GLU A 13 7.68 23.55 -5.58
C GLU A 13 7.39 22.05 -5.65
N THR A 14 7.48 21.36 -4.51
CA THR A 14 7.14 19.93 -4.39
C THR A 14 5.67 19.68 -4.71
N ALA A 15 4.74 20.51 -4.21
CA ALA A 15 3.32 20.38 -4.52
C ALA A 15 3.03 20.53 -6.03
N LYS A 16 3.72 21.46 -6.70
CA LYS A 16 3.63 21.62 -8.15
C LYS A 16 4.20 20.41 -8.89
N ALA A 17 5.34 19.87 -8.46
CA ALA A 17 5.92 18.67 -9.06
C ALA A 17 4.96 17.47 -8.95
N PHE A 18 4.35 17.26 -7.78
CA PHE A 18 3.36 16.18 -7.56
C PHE A 18 2.09 16.35 -8.41
N SER A 19 1.62 17.57 -8.63
CA SER A 19 0.39 17.79 -9.43
C SER A 19 0.61 17.69 -10.94
N THR A 20 1.87 17.76 -11.40
CA THR A 20 2.20 17.87 -12.83
C THR A 20 3.00 16.70 -13.38
N PHE A 21 3.49 15.78 -12.56
CA PHE A 21 4.26 14.64 -13.06
C PHE A 21 3.39 13.70 -13.93
N PRO A 22 3.98 13.07 -14.97
CA PRO A 22 3.27 12.09 -15.79
C PRO A 22 2.77 10.91 -14.94
N GLY A 23 1.46 10.71 -14.85
CA GLY A 23 0.86 9.64 -14.02
C GLY A 23 0.16 10.14 -12.75
N ALA A 24 0.24 11.43 -12.41
CA ALA A 24 -0.37 11.99 -11.21
C ALA A 24 -1.86 11.65 -11.09
N LYS A 25 -2.64 11.87 -12.16
CA LYS A 25 -4.08 11.60 -12.17
C LYS A 25 -4.39 10.11 -12.03
N GLN A 26 -3.52 9.24 -12.52
CA GLN A 26 -3.70 7.79 -12.51
C GLN A 26 -3.46 7.21 -11.12
N ILE A 27 -2.48 7.73 -10.37
CA ILE A 27 -2.17 7.22 -9.03
C ILE A 27 -2.99 7.90 -7.93
N THR A 28 -3.49 9.12 -8.17
CA THR A 28 -4.39 9.79 -7.21
C THR A 28 -5.78 9.17 -7.26
N LYS A 29 -6.30 8.80 -6.09
CA LYS A 29 -7.62 8.17 -5.95
C LYS A 29 -8.58 9.07 -5.18
N GLU A 30 -9.84 9.02 -5.53
CA GLU A 30 -10.92 9.51 -4.67
C GLU A 30 -11.19 8.52 -3.53
N ALA A 31 -11.88 8.97 -2.47
CA ALA A 31 -12.16 8.14 -1.29
C ALA A 31 -12.87 6.82 -1.66
N ALA A 32 -13.85 6.86 -2.55
CA ALA A 32 -14.57 5.66 -3.01
C ALA A 32 -13.64 4.67 -3.74
N GLN A 33 -12.69 5.16 -4.54
CA GLN A 33 -11.72 4.32 -5.23
C GLN A 33 -10.70 3.70 -4.24
N GLY A 34 -10.30 4.43 -3.21
CA GLY A 34 -9.44 3.91 -2.14
C GLY A 34 -10.14 2.83 -1.29
N ALA A 35 -11.44 2.98 -1.04
CA ALA A 35 -12.23 2.00 -0.28
C ALA A 35 -12.62 0.74 -1.08
N ALA A 36 -12.53 0.77 -2.41
CA ALA A 36 -12.98 -0.33 -3.26
C ALA A 36 -12.22 -1.65 -3.00
N VAL A 37 -10.89 -1.59 -2.78
CA VAL A 37 -10.07 -2.78 -2.53
C VAL A 37 -10.40 -3.44 -1.19
N PRO A 38 -10.47 -2.72 -0.05
CA PRO A 38 -10.96 -3.30 1.21
C PRO A 38 -12.35 -3.94 1.11
N VAL A 39 -13.28 -3.30 0.41
CA VAL A 39 -14.64 -3.84 0.22
C VAL A 39 -14.60 -5.13 -0.59
N LEU A 40 -13.79 -5.20 -1.65
CA LEU A 40 -13.56 -6.43 -2.42
C LEU A 40 -12.95 -7.52 -1.53
N ALA A 41 -11.88 -7.20 -0.79
CA ALA A 41 -11.18 -8.15 0.07
C ALA A 41 -12.10 -8.74 1.15
N ALA A 42 -12.97 -7.92 1.73
CA ALA A 42 -13.85 -8.31 2.82
C ALA A 42 -15.09 -9.09 2.39
N LEU A 43 -15.60 -8.86 1.16
CA LEU A 43 -16.91 -9.37 0.73
C LEU A 43 -16.86 -10.33 -0.47
N SER A 44 -15.71 -10.50 -1.11
CA SER A 44 -15.59 -11.37 -2.29
C SER A 44 -15.62 -12.84 -1.91
N GLN A 45 -16.59 -13.57 -2.45
CA GLN A 45 -16.65 -15.03 -2.35
C GLN A 45 -15.42 -15.70 -2.99
N GLU A 46 -14.81 -15.07 -4.00
CA GLU A 46 -13.61 -15.63 -4.66
C GLU A 46 -12.36 -15.56 -3.79
N LEU A 47 -12.37 -14.71 -2.76
CA LEU A 47 -11.26 -14.51 -1.83
C LEU A 47 -11.48 -15.23 -0.49
N GLU A 48 -12.64 -15.87 -0.31
CA GLU A 48 -12.97 -16.65 0.88
C GLU A 48 -11.88 -17.70 1.16
N GLY A 49 -11.34 -17.71 2.38
CA GLY A 49 -10.28 -18.63 2.80
C GLY A 49 -8.89 -18.39 2.19
N LYS A 50 -8.69 -17.32 1.42
CA LYS A 50 -7.38 -16.97 0.83
C LYS A 50 -6.71 -15.84 1.62
N GLY A 51 -5.67 -16.18 2.37
CA GLY A 51 -4.80 -15.21 3.05
C GLY A 51 -3.53 -14.90 2.26
N GLY A 52 -2.73 -13.93 2.75
CA GLY A 52 -1.41 -13.61 2.20
C GLY A 52 -1.42 -12.95 0.82
N LEU A 53 -2.57 -12.48 0.34
CA LEU A 53 -2.68 -11.83 -0.96
C LEU A 53 -2.39 -10.32 -0.86
N TYR A 54 -1.61 -9.81 -1.81
CA TYR A 54 -1.48 -8.37 -2.03
C TYR A 54 -2.47 -7.94 -3.11
N LEU A 55 -3.40 -7.05 -2.74
CA LEU A 55 -4.45 -6.55 -3.63
C LEU A 55 -4.27 -5.06 -3.90
N GLU A 56 -4.42 -4.66 -5.16
CA GLU A 56 -4.51 -3.28 -5.58
C GLU A 56 -5.44 -3.17 -6.79
N ASP A 57 -6.07 -2.02 -7.00
CA ASP A 57 -6.96 -1.77 -8.14
C ASP A 57 -7.98 -2.90 -8.41
N CYS A 58 -8.56 -3.43 -7.32
CA CYS A 58 -9.54 -4.49 -7.31
C CYS A 58 -9.07 -5.82 -7.95
N LYS A 59 -7.77 -6.11 -7.88
CA LYS A 59 -7.18 -7.37 -8.34
C LYS A 59 -6.00 -7.79 -7.47
N GLN A 60 -5.60 -9.05 -7.57
CA GLN A 60 -4.32 -9.49 -7.06
C GLN A 60 -3.19 -8.87 -7.89
N SER A 61 -2.19 -8.33 -7.21
CA SER A 61 -0.99 -7.83 -7.88
C SER A 61 0.15 -8.83 -7.81
N GLY A 62 1.17 -8.59 -8.63
CA GLY A 62 2.43 -9.31 -8.61
C GLY A 62 3.55 -8.47 -8.00
N GLN A 63 4.76 -9.02 -8.05
CA GLN A 63 5.96 -8.30 -7.67
C GLN A 63 6.17 -7.08 -8.58
N ALA A 64 6.53 -5.95 -8.00
CA ALA A 64 6.93 -4.75 -8.74
C ALA A 64 8.25 -4.98 -9.49
N GLU A 65 8.41 -4.33 -10.64
CA GLU A 65 9.64 -4.40 -11.44
C GLU A 65 10.83 -3.68 -10.77
N GLY A 66 10.57 -2.84 -9.76
CA GLY A 66 11.57 -2.13 -8.99
C GLY A 66 11.02 -1.56 -7.70
N ALA A 67 11.91 -1.03 -6.85
CA ALA A 67 11.57 -0.52 -5.52
C ALA A 67 11.11 0.94 -5.50
N ASN A 68 11.29 1.69 -6.60
CA ASN A 68 10.93 3.10 -6.68
C ASN A 68 9.41 3.24 -6.92
N PRO A 69 8.62 3.77 -5.95
CA PRO A 69 7.17 3.84 -6.06
C PRO A 69 6.68 4.90 -7.07
N ILE A 70 7.55 5.81 -7.51
CA ILE A 70 7.23 6.80 -8.56
C ILE A 70 7.32 6.14 -9.94
N GLU A 71 8.32 5.29 -10.15
CA GLU A 71 8.56 4.59 -11.42
C GLU A 71 7.71 3.33 -11.54
N HIS A 72 7.47 2.64 -10.42
CA HIS A 72 6.71 1.40 -10.31
C HIS A 72 5.58 1.58 -9.27
N PRO A 73 4.47 2.26 -9.62
CA PRO A 73 3.40 2.58 -8.68
C PRO A 73 2.50 1.39 -8.31
N TYR A 74 2.78 0.21 -8.85
CA TYR A 74 1.98 -1.00 -8.74
C TYR A 74 2.85 -2.19 -8.35
N GLY A 75 2.27 -3.12 -7.60
CA GLY A 75 2.92 -4.34 -7.15
C GLY A 75 3.58 -4.22 -5.78
N TYR A 76 4.09 -5.36 -5.31
CA TYR A 76 4.78 -5.46 -4.02
C TYR A 76 6.29 -5.61 -4.18
N ALA A 77 7.04 -5.20 -3.17
CA ALA A 77 8.49 -5.33 -3.19
C ALA A 77 8.94 -6.81 -3.10
N SER A 78 10.09 -7.13 -3.71
CA SER A 78 10.62 -8.50 -3.77
C SER A 78 10.89 -9.13 -2.39
N TRP A 79 11.07 -8.31 -1.36
CA TRP A 79 11.32 -8.76 0.01
C TRP A 79 10.02 -8.98 0.82
N VAL A 80 8.84 -8.88 0.22
CA VAL A 80 7.58 -9.06 0.96
C VAL A 80 7.44 -10.48 1.52
N GLU A 81 8.09 -11.48 0.92
CA GLU A 81 8.03 -12.91 1.30
C GLU A 81 9.23 -13.35 2.18
N ASP A 82 10.07 -12.43 2.65
CA ASP A 82 11.18 -12.75 3.56
C ASP A 82 10.66 -13.10 4.97
N GLU A 83 10.45 -14.40 5.23
CA GLU A 83 9.92 -14.93 6.49
C GLU A 83 10.76 -14.53 7.72
N ASP A 84 12.09 -14.48 7.59
CA ASP A 84 12.98 -14.09 8.70
C ASP A 84 12.76 -12.62 9.07
N SER A 85 12.67 -11.76 8.06
CA SER A 85 12.38 -10.33 8.25
C SER A 85 10.96 -10.11 8.80
N GLN A 86 9.97 -10.84 8.30
CA GLN A 86 8.59 -10.79 8.82
C GLN A 86 8.53 -11.20 10.29
N ARG A 87 9.19 -12.31 10.64
CA ARG A 87 9.22 -12.82 12.02
C ARG A 87 9.90 -11.84 12.96
N LYS A 88 11.03 -11.27 12.54
CA LYS A 88 11.73 -10.23 13.30
C LYS A 88 10.84 -9.00 13.51
N LEU A 89 10.18 -8.52 12.46
CA LEU A 89 9.28 -7.37 12.54
C LEU A 89 8.14 -7.61 13.54
N TRP A 90 7.57 -8.82 13.55
CA TRP A 90 6.53 -9.19 14.50
C TRP A 90 7.02 -9.13 15.95
N ILE A 91 8.12 -9.84 16.26
CA ILE A 91 8.71 -9.87 17.61
C ILE A 91 9.01 -8.45 18.11
N ASP A 92 9.66 -7.63 17.27
CA ASP A 92 9.99 -6.25 17.64
C ASP A 92 8.73 -5.42 17.88
N SER A 93 7.68 -5.60 17.06
CA SER A 93 6.42 -4.85 17.18
C SER A 93 5.66 -5.20 18.47
N VAL A 94 5.62 -6.49 18.83
CA VAL A 94 5.01 -7.00 20.06
C VAL A 94 5.75 -6.44 21.29
N ALA A 95 7.08 -6.47 21.28
CA ALA A 95 7.89 -5.89 22.34
C ALA A 95 7.69 -4.36 22.48
N LEU A 96 7.54 -3.64 21.36
CA LEU A 96 7.32 -2.19 21.36
C LEU A 96 6.01 -1.76 22.04
N ILE A 97 5.00 -2.62 22.02
CA ILE A 97 3.73 -2.37 22.72
C ILE A 97 3.70 -2.95 24.15
N GLY A 98 4.82 -3.55 24.61
CA GLY A 98 4.95 -4.10 25.96
C GLY A 98 4.33 -5.48 26.15
N GLU A 99 4.06 -6.19 25.05
CA GLU A 99 3.53 -7.55 25.06
C GLU A 99 4.66 -8.57 24.81
N GLU A 100 4.37 -9.84 25.06
CA GLU A 100 5.22 -10.98 24.70
C GLU A 100 4.51 -11.81 23.62
N ASP A 101 5.30 -12.44 22.75
CA ASP A 101 4.75 -13.32 21.73
C ASP A 101 4.40 -14.69 22.35
N ASP A 102 3.16 -15.14 22.16
CA ASP A 102 2.60 -16.37 22.75
C ASP A 102 3.24 -17.67 22.21
#